data_AF-A0A7S0UX94-F1
#
_entry.id   AF-A0A7S0UX94-F1
#
_cell.length_a   1.000
_cell.length_b   1.000
_cell.length_c   1.000
_cell.angle_alpha   90.00
_cell.angle_beta   90.00
_cell.angle_gamma   90.00
#
_symmetry.space_group_name_H-M   'P 1'
#
loop_
_entity.id
_entity.type
_entity.pdbx_description
1 polymer ?
#
loop_
_entity_poly.entity_id
_entity_poly.type
_entity_poly.pdbx_seq_one_letter_code
_entity_poly.pdbx_strand_id
1 'polypeptide(L)'
;AAGGTLARLHSVLMAVLTHLIVRLRDKALDDAGIAGVVYPLLHHATSPKTSPEGDVLLEEALRLWNAVLASHSRVPDALKALLPHAAELLVRGQDNAEIFPLLEGYVLLGAADCLAPLTTNLGTALAMSIHSVAREMGLQV
;
A
#
# COMPACT_ATOMS: atom_id res chain seq x y z
N ALA A 1 26.33 -7.42 2.80
CA ALA A 1 26.23 -7.91 1.41
C ALA A 1 25.12 -8.97 1.19
N ALA A 2 24.70 -9.75 2.20
CA ALA A 2 23.63 -10.74 2.06
C ALA A 2 22.20 -10.13 2.02
N GLY A 3 21.93 -9.10 2.84
CA GLY A 3 20.59 -8.47 2.92
C GLY A 3 20.10 -7.86 1.60
N GLY A 4 21.00 -7.29 0.79
CA GLY A 4 20.63 -6.71 -0.51
C GLY A 4 20.24 -7.75 -1.57
N THR A 5 20.79 -8.97 -1.51
CA THR A 5 20.40 -10.05 -2.44
C THR A 5 19.03 -10.63 -2.08
N LEU A 6 18.76 -10.78 -0.79
CA LEU A 6 17.47 -11.26 -0.29
C LEU A 6 16.35 -10.26 -0.61
N ALA A 7 16.58 -8.96 -0.36
CA ALA A 7 15.61 -7.91 -0.70
C ALA A 7 15.29 -7.88 -2.20
N ARG A 8 16.29 -8.02 -3.08
CA ARG A 8 16.04 -8.14 -4.54
C ARG A 8 15.20 -9.35 -4.90
N LEU A 9 15.43 -10.50 -4.25
CA LEU A 9 14.63 -11.69 -4.49
C LEU A 9 13.16 -11.46 -4.06
N HIS A 10 12.94 -10.83 -2.90
CA HIS A 10 11.60 -10.49 -2.43
C HIS A 10 10.89 -9.48 -3.35
N SER A 11 11.58 -8.44 -3.81
CA SER A 11 11.03 -7.48 -4.79
C SER A 11 10.64 -8.17 -6.09
N VAL A 12 11.49 -9.06 -6.64
CA VAL A 12 11.15 -9.85 -7.84
C VAL A 12 9.92 -10.74 -7.60
N LEU A 13 9.83 -11.39 -6.44
CA LEU A 13 8.68 -12.22 -6.10
C LEU A 13 7.38 -11.41 -6.04
N MET A 14 7.41 -10.24 -5.40
CA MET A 14 6.27 -9.30 -5.36
C MET A 14 5.89 -8.81 -6.75
N ALA A 15 6.87 -8.51 -7.61
CA ALA A 15 6.61 -8.11 -8.99
C ALA A 15 5.94 -9.22 -9.81
N VAL A 16 6.37 -10.48 -9.64
CA VAL A 16 5.74 -11.64 -10.29
C VAL A 16 4.30 -11.83 -9.80
N LEU A 17 4.07 -11.75 -8.49
CA LEU A 17 2.71 -11.83 -7.92
C LEU A 17 1.83 -10.69 -8.42
N THR A 18 2.36 -9.47 -8.48
CA THR A 18 1.67 -8.30 -9.02
C THR A 18 1.25 -8.55 -10.47
N HIS A 19 2.17 -9.04 -11.30
CA HIS A 19 1.88 -9.35 -12.71
C HIS A 19 0.80 -10.43 -12.83
N LEU A 20 0.89 -11.50 -12.03
CA LEU A 20 -0.09 -12.58 -11.99
C LEU A 20 -1.49 -12.06 -11.64
N ILE A 21 -1.60 -11.24 -10.60
CA ILE A 21 -2.86 -10.65 -10.15
C ILE A 21 -3.42 -9.67 -11.18
N VAL A 22 -2.60 -8.81 -11.78
CA VAL A 22 -3.06 -7.90 -12.84
C VAL A 22 -3.60 -8.69 -14.04
N ARG A 23 -2.98 -9.82 -14.37
CA ARG A 23 -3.36 -10.62 -15.54
C ARG A 23 -4.59 -11.48 -15.33
N LEU A 24 -4.72 -12.09 -14.15
CA LEU A 24 -5.79 -13.05 -13.83
C LEU A 24 -6.93 -12.44 -13.01
N ARG A 25 -6.69 -11.27 -12.40
CA ARG A 25 -7.62 -10.52 -11.54
C ARG A 25 -8.15 -11.37 -10.38
N ASP A 26 -9.46 -11.34 -10.16
CA ASP A 26 -10.21 -12.10 -9.16
C ASP A 26 -9.85 -13.58 -9.20
N LYS A 27 -9.69 -14.18 -10.39
CA LYS A 27 -9.33 -15.60 -10.52
C LYS A 27 -8.01 -15.99 -9.86
N ALA A 28 -7.03 -15.08 -9.78
CA ALA A 28 -5.80 -15.36 -9.04
C ALA A 28 -6.05 -15.37 -7.54
N LEU A 29 -6.97 -14.55 -7.04
CA LEU A 29 -7.24 -14.42 -5.61
C LEU A 29 -8.29 -15.42 -5.11
N ASP A 30 -9.04 -16.05 -6.03
CA ASP A 30 -9.88 -17.22 -5.76
C ASP A 30 -9.04 -18.47 -5.47
N ASP A 31 -7.79 -18.53 -5.96
CA ASP A 31 -6.86 -19.59 -5.61
C ASP A 31 -6.35 -19.42 -4.18
N ALA A 32 -6.67 -20.40 -3.32
CA ALA A 32 -6.31 -20.37 -1.91
C ALA A 32 -4.79 -20.36 -1.66
N GLY A 33 -3.99 -20.93 -2.57
CA GLY A 33 -2.53 -20.92 -2.48
C GLY A 33 -1.97 -19.52 -2.74
N ILE A 34 -2.46 -18.83 -3.77
CA ILE A 34 -2.07 -17.46 -4.07
C ILE A 34 -2.55 -16.51 -2.97
N ALA A 35 -3.81 -16.57 -2.57
CA ALA A 35 -4.35 -15.74 -1.50
C ALA A 35 -3.62 -15.97 -0.16
N GLY A 36 -3.27 -17.22 0.14
CA GLY A 36 -2.51 -17.63 1.32
C GLY A 36 -1.09 -17.08 1.37
N VAL A 37 -0.53 -16.62 0.24
CA VAL A 37 0.78 -15.96 0.17
C VAL A 37 0.63 -14.44 0.12
N VAL A 38 -0.29 -13.93 -0.70
CA VAL A 38 -0.40 -12.50 -1.00
C VAL A 38 -0.78 -11.67 0.22
N TYR A 39 -1.81 -12.05 0.98
CA TYR A 39 -2.25 -11.24 2.11
C TYR A 39 -1.24 -11.22 3.27
N PRO A 40 -0.63 -12.35 3.68
CA PRO A 40 0.44 -12.32 4.68
C PRO A 40 1.66 -11.52 4.21
N LEU A 41 2.03 -11.62 2.93
CA LEU A 41 3.13 -10.84 2.36
C LEU A 41 2.86 -9.34 2.44
N LEU A 42 1.66 -8.92 2.05
CA LEU A 42 1.24 -7.52 2.19
C LEU A 42 1.26 -7.06 3.64
N HIS A 43 0.74 -7.85 4.56
CA HIS A 43 0.77 -7.53 5.99
C HIS A 43 2.20 -7.35 6.51
N HIS A 44 3.13 -8.22 6.11
CA HIS A 44 4.53 -8.12 6.54
C HIS A 44 5.24 -6.91 5.93
N ALA A 45 5.10 -6.70 4.62
CA ALA A 45 5.88 -5.72 3.87
C ALA A 45 5.35 -4.29 3.98
N THR A 46 4.09 -4.10 4.35
CA THR A 46 3.50 -2.76 4.54
C THR A 46 3.57 -2.25 5.96
N SER A 47 3.97 -3.10 6.93
CA SER A 47 4.07 -2.71 8.35
C SER A 47 5.40 -2.00 8.62
N PRO A 48 5.40 -0.69 8.92
CA PRO A 48 6.62 0.07 9.17
C PRO A 48 7.37 -0.37 10.43
N LYS A 49 6.67 -1.01 11.37
CA LYS A 49 7.20 -1.39 12.70
C LYS A 49 7.90 -2.75 12.71
N THR A 50 7.59 -3.64 11.77
CA THR A 50 7.97 -5.06 11.87
C THR A 50 9.06 -5.51 10.91
N SER A 51 9.49 -4.66 9.97
CA SER A 51 10.51 -5.06 8.99
C SER A 51 11.51 -3.93 8.74
N PRO A 52 12.79 -4.09 9.15
CA PRO A 52 13.89 -3.23 8.71
C PRO A 52 14.12 -3.31 7.18
N GLU A 53 13.64 -4.39 6.55
CA GLU A 53 13.62 -4.58 5.09
C GLU A 53 12.36 -3.97 4.46
N GLY A 54 11.38 -3.57 5.28
CA GLY A 54 10.11 -2.99 4.87
C GLY A 54 10.31 -1.77 3.99
N ASP A 55 11.24 -0.87 4.34
CA ASP A 55 11.54 0.31 3.51
C ASP A 55 12.02 -0.04 2.10
N VAL A 56 12.76 -1.14 1.95
CA VAL A 56 13.28 -1.58 0.65
C VAL A 56 12.20 -2.24 -0.20
N LEU A 57 11.21 -2.86 0.45
CA LEU A 57 10.15 -3.62 -0.22
C LEU A 57 8.82 -2.87 -0.30
N LEU A 58 8.72 -1.71 0.35
CA LEU A 58 7.45 -1.02 0.54
C LEU A 58 6.86 -0.58 -0.79
N GLU A 59 7.67 -0.04 -1.70
CA GLU A 59 7.20 0.42 -3.01
C GLU A 59 6.52 -0.71 -3.79
N GLU A 60 7.16 -1.89 -3.86
CA GLU A 60 6.60 -3.08 -4.47
C GLU A 60 5.40 -3.63 -3.71
N ALA A 61 5.40 -3.54 -2.38
CA ALA A 61 4.27 -3.95 -1.56
C ALA A 61 3.05 -3.06 -1.79
N LEU A 62 3.22 -1.74 -1.92
CA LEU A 62 2.14 -0.80 -2.23
C LEU A 62 1.61 -1.01 -3.66
N ARG A 63 2.49 -1.31 -4.63
CA ARG A 63 2.07 -1.70 -5.98
C ARG A 63 1.26 -3.00 -5.97
N LEU A 64 1.72 -4.02 -5.24
CA LEU A 64 1.01 -5.27 -5.08
C LEU A 64 -0.35 -5.03 -4.40
N TRP A 65 -0.40 -4.21 -3.35
CA TRP A 65 -1.65 -3.89 -2.66
C TRP A 65 -2.63 -3.24 -3.62
N ASN A 66 -2.21 -2.23 -4.38
CA ASN A 66 -3.07 -1.58 -5.35
C ASN A 66 -3.57 -2.56 -6.44
N ALA A 67 -2.72 -3.47 -6.92
CA ALA A 67 -3.11 -4.50 -7.87
C ALA A 67 -4.16 -5.47 -7.29
N VAL A 68 -4.00 -5.87 -6.02
CA VAL A 68 -4.98 -6.71 -5.30
C VAL A 68 -6.28 -5.95 -5.06
N LEU A 69 -6.22 -4.66 -4.73
CA LEU A 69 -7.42 -3.85 -4.57
C LEU A 69 -8.19 -3.72 -5.88
N ALA A 70 -7.48 -3.43 -6.98
CA ALA A 70 -8.05 -3.23 -8.31
C ALA A 70 -8.59 -4.52 -8.96
N SER A 71 -8.23 -5.70 -8.46
CA SER A 71 -8.77 -6.98 -8.94
C SER A 71 -10.11 -7.35 -8.30
N HIS A 72 -10.52 -6.66 -7.23
CA HIS A 72 -11.79 -6.91 -6.55
C HIS A 72 -12.89 -5.93 -6.97
N SER A 73 -14.14 -6.40 -6.97
CA SER A 73 -15.33 -5.55 -7.14
C SER A 73 -15.78 -4.87 -5.85
N ARG A 74 -15.29 -5.33 -4.70
CA ARG A 74 -15.53 -4.79 -3.36
C ARG A 74 -14.31 -5.03 -2.50
N VAL A 75 -14.07 -4.16 -1.52
CA VAL A 75 -12.89 -4.32 -0.63
C VAL A 75 -13.07 -5.53 0.30
N PRO A 76 -12.22 -6.57 0.21
CA PRO A 76 -12.27 -7.71 1.12
C PRO A 76 -11.73 -7.34 2.51
N ASP A 77 -12.15 -8.06 3.54
CA ASP A 77 -11.76 -7.77 4.93
C ASP A 77 -10.24 -7.90 5.16
N ALA A 78 -9.58 -8.78 4.41
CA ALA A 78 -8.13 -8.92 4.44
C ALA A 78 -7.40 -7.63 4.03
N LEU A 79 -7.95 -6.84 3.09
CA LEU A 79 -7.39 -5.55 2.72
C LEU A 79 -7.73 -4.46 3.75
N LYS A 80 -8.96 -4.48 4.31
CA LYS A 80 -9.34 -3.56 5.38
C LYS A 80 -8.43 -3.70 6.61
N ALA A 81 -8.02 -4.93 6.92
CA ALA A 81 -7.09 -5.21 8.02
C ALA A 81 -5.70 -4.55 7.84
N LEU A 82 -5.34 -4.12 6.63
CA LEU A 82 -4.09 -3.41 6.34
C LEU A 82 -4.20 -1.89 6.52
N LEU A 83 -5.41 -1.32 6.65
CA LEU A 83 -5.60 0.12 6.80
C LEU A 83 -4.85 0.76 7.99
N PRO A 84 -4.65 0.08 9.13
CA PRO A 84 -3.76 0.58 10.17
C PRO A 84 -2.33 0.84 9.68
N HIS A 85 -1.80 0.03 8.75
CA HIS A 85 -0.48 0.27 8.17
C HIS A 85 -0.47 1.52 7.29
N ALA A 86 -1.52 1.74 6.49
CA ALA A 86 -1.65 2.97 5.71
C ALA A 86 -1.70 4.22 6.63
N ALA A 87 -2.36 4.13 7.79
CA ALA A 87 -2.36 5.20 8.77
C ALA A 87 -0.94 5.53 9.30
N GLU A 88 -0.11 4.51 9.53
CA GLU A 88 1.28 4.67 9.95
C GLU A 88 2.15 5.27 8.84
N LEU A 89 1.96 4.84 7.59
CA LEU A 89 2.67 5.37 6.43
C LEU A 89 2.31 6.84 6.14
N LEU A 90 1.05 7.23 6.30
CA LEU A 90 0.62 8.63 6.23
C LEU A 90 1.30 9.51 7.28
N VAL A 91 1.50 8.99 8.49
CA VAL A 91 2.21 9.72 9.56
C VAL A 91 3.70 9.84 9.25
N ARG A 92 4.29 8.81 8.61
CA ARG A 92 5.68 8.84 8.14
C ARG A 92 5.88 9.91 7.04
N GLY A 93 4.89 10.09 6.18
CA GLY A 93 4.83 11.18 5.19
C GLY A 93 5.75 11.03 3.98
N GLN A 94 6.50 9.92 3.87
CA GLN A 94 7.43 9.66 2.77
C GLN A 94 6.76 8.94 1.59
N ASP A 95 5.60 8.33 1.82
CA ASP A 95 4.94 7.39 0.90
C ASP A 95 3.60 7.93 0.38
N ASN A 96 3.37 9.23 0.55
CA ASN A 96 2.08 9.86 0.27
C ASN A 96 1.70 9.73 -1.22
N ALA A 97 2.68 9.71 -2.12
CA ALA A 97 2.44 9.59 -3.57
C ALA A 97 1.82 8.24 -3.95
N GLU A 98 2.15 7.18 -3.22
CA GLU A 98 1.67 5.81 -3.43
C GLU A 98 0.43 5.52 -2.58
N ILE A 99 0.36 6.09 -1.37
CA ILE A 99 -0.75 5.87 -0.44
C ILE A 99 -2.03 6.60 -0.86
N PHE A 100 -1.95 7.85 -1.37
CA PHE A 100 -3.17 8.55 -1.77
C PHE A 100 -3.96 7.85 -2.88
N PRO A 101 -3.36 7.39 -3.99
CA PRO A 101 -4.06 6.62 -5.02
C PRO A 101 -4.62 5.29 -4.49
N LEU A 102 -3.89 4.64 -3.57
CA LEU A 102 -4.37 3.42 -2.94
C LEU A 102 -5.67 3.69 -2.15
N LEU A 103 -5.70 4.74 -1.33
CA LEU A 103 -6.87 5.11 -0.53
C LEU A 103 -8.04 5.60 -1.39
N GLU A 104 -7.76 6.28 -2.50
CA GLU A 104 -8.76 6.60 -3.52
C GLU A 104 -9.43 5.33 -4.05
N GLY A 105 -8.66 4.26 -4.29
CA GLY A 105 -9.19 2.95 -4.70
C GLY A 105 -10.25 2.39 -3.73
N TYR A 106 -10.07 2.58 -2.42
CA TYR A 106 -11.07 2.16 -1.42
C TYR A 106 -12.37 2.97 -1.55
N VAL A 107 -12.26 4.27 -1.81
CA VAL A 107 -13.43 5.15 -2.03
C VAL A 107 -14.17 4.74 -3.30
N LEU A 108 -13.46 4.48 -4.39
CA LEU A 108 -14.05 4.06 -5.67
C LEU A 108 -14.76 2.71 -5.59
N LEU A 109 -14.34 1.82 -4.69
CA LEU A 109 -15.00 0.55 -4.40
C LEU A 109 -16.12 0.65 -3.34
N GLY A 110 -16.51 1.88 -2.96
CA GLY A 110 -17.61 2.12 -2.02
C GLY A 110 -17.27 1.84 -0.55
N ALA A 111 -15.98 1.72 -0.19
CA ALA A 111 -15.51 1.42 1.17
C ALA A 111 -14.97 2.67 1.90
N ALA A 112 -15.57 3.83 1.63
CA ALA A 112 -15.16 5.10 2.25
C ALA A 112 -15.36 5.10 3.78
N ASP A 113 -16.35 4.35 4.27
CA ASP A 113 -16.62 4.14 5.69
C ASP A 113 -15.41 3.53 6.43
N CYS A 114 -14.71 2.60 5.78
CA CYS A 114 -13.50 1.97 6.31
C CYS A 114 -12.34 2.96 6.48
N LEU A 115 -12.35 4.08 5.74
CA LEU A 115 -11.33 5.12 5.81
C LEU A 115 -11.63 6.19 6.86
N ALA A 116 -12.82 6.20 7.47
CA ALA A 116 -13.19 7.17 8.49
C ALA A 116 -12.15 7.29 9.63
N PRO A 117 -11.54 6.20 10.14
CA PRO A 117 -10.49 6.29 11.17
C PRO A 117 -9.21 6.98 10.70
N LEU A 118 -8.95 7.04 9.38
CA LEU A 118 -7.75 7.64 8.80
C LEU A 118 -7.91 9.12 8.47
N THR A 119 -9.10 9.70 8.62
CA THR A 119 -9.42 11.08 8.20
C THR A 119 -8.47 12.13 8.78
N THR A 120 -8.09 12.01 10.05
CA THR A 120 -7.14 12.94 10.70
C THR A 120 -5.73 12.78 10.12
N ASN A 121 -5.28 11.55 9.92
CA ASN A 121 -3.98 11.24 9.31
C ASN A 121 -3.93 11.76 7.87
N LEU A 122 -4.99 11.55 7.10
CA LEU A 122 -5.15 12.04 5.73
C LEU A 122 -5.08 13.58 5.66
N GLY A 123 -5.86 14.27 6.49
CA GLY A 123 -5.84 15.74 6.53
C GLY A 123 -4.47 16.29 6.89
N THR A 124 -3.81 15.67 7.86
CA THR A 124 -2.45 16.06 8.28
C THR A 124 -1.43 15.81 7.17
N ALA A 125 -1.42 14.62 6.58
CA ALA A 125 -0.50 14.25 5.51
C ALA A 125 -0.67 15.14 4.27
N LEU A 126 -1.92 15.42 3.88
CA LEU A 126 -2.22 16.31 2.76
C LEU A 126 -1.76 17.75 3.04
N ALA A 127 -2.04 18.27 4.24
CA ALA A 127 -1.57 19.58 4.64
C ALA A 127 -0.04 19.64 4.57
N MET A 128 0.67 18.66 5.12
CA MET A 128 2.13 18.60 5.07
C MET A 128 2.67 18.56 3.63
N SER A 129 2.06 17.75 2.75
CA SER A 129 2.43 17.70 1.33
C SER A 129 2.24 19.04 0.62
N ILE A 130 1.11 19.73 0.87
CA ILE A 130 0.85 21.08 0.32
C ILE A 130 1.93 22.07 0.80
N HIS A 131 2.23 22.11 2.09
CA HIS A 131 3.26 23.00 2.64
C HIS A 131 4.66 22.66 2.09
N SER A 132 4.96 21.38 1.83
CA SER A 132 6.23 20.98 1.23
C SER A 132 6.36 21.52 -0.20
N VAL A 133 5.38 21.25 -1.05
CA VAL A 133 5.37 21.70 -2.45
C VAL A 133 5.38 23.23 -2.52
N ALA A 134 4.62 23.90 -1.67
CA ALA A 134 4.56 25.35 -1.69
C ALA A 134 5.90 25.99 -1.28
N ARG A 135 6.62 25.42 -0.30
CA ARG A 135 7.99 25.83 0.04
C ARG A 135 8.96 25.60 -1.12
N GLU A 136 8.88 24.45 -1.79
CA GLU A 136 9.72 24.16 -2.97
C GLU A 136 9.47 25.16 -4.11
N MET A 137 8.24 25.63 -4.25
CA MET A 137 7.84 26.64 -5.24
C MET A 137 8.09 28.09 -4.78
N GLY A 138 8.59 28.32 -3.56
CA GLY A 138 8.83 29.66 -3.01
C GLY A 138 7.56 30.45 -2.66
N LEU A 139 6.43 29.76 -2.49
CA LEU A 139 5.17 30.35 -2.06
C LEU A 139 5.17 30.52 -0.54
N GLN A 140 4.66 31.65 -0.04
CA GLN A 140 4.40 31.82 1.39
C GLN A 140 3.07 31.13 1.74
N VAL A 141 3.13 30.11 2.59
CA VAL A 141 2.00 29.33 3.09
C VAL A 141 2.04 29.30 4.61
#